data_AF-A0A5C9EMN0-F1
#
_entry.id   AF-A0A5C9EMN0-F1
#
_cell.length_a   1.000
_cell.length_b   1.000
_cell.length_c   1.000
_cell.angle_alpha   90.00
_cell.angle_beta   90.00
_cell.angle_gamma   90.00
#
_symmetry.space_group_name_H-M   'P 1'
#
loop_
_entity.id
_entity.type
_entity.pdbx_description
1 polymer ?
#
loop_
_entity_poly.entity_id
_entity_poly.type
_entity_poly.pdbx_seq_one_letter_code
_entity_poly.pdbx_strand_id
1 'polypeptide(L)'
;MIDLNRQIQDYLAYFKKKYVQFNQEEIDQILTSDKYFKFINMVYDYFNSNVASNNNGKERLSIECYIDAEETINKFWLKLLGNKLNENIKSYLKIGI
;
A
#
# COMPACT_ATOMS: atom_id res chain seq x y z
N MET A 1 0.66 3.28 -19.83
CA MET A 1 0.27 3.13 -18.42
C MET A 1 1.44 2.54 -17.67
N ILE A 2 1.83 3.12 -16.53
CA ILE A 2 2.82 2.52 -15.64
C ILE A 2 2.14 1.33 -14.97
N ASP A 3 2.78 0.16 -15.02
CA ASP A 3 2.26 -1.07 -14.42
C ASP A 3 2.32 -0.95 -12.88
N LEU A 4 1.15 -0.73 -12.25
CA LEU A 4 1.01 -0.65 -10.80
C LEU A 4 1.59 -1.91 -10.12
N ASN A 5 1.39 -3.10 -10.72
CA ASN A 5 1.89 -4.33 -10.13
C ASN A 5 3.41 -4.35 -10.07
N ARG A 6 4.08 -3.90 -11.13
CA ARG A 6 5.55 -3.78 -11.15
C ARG A 6 6.04 -2.83 -10.05
N GLN A 7 5.43 -1.66 -9.92
CA GLN A 7 5.80 -0.71 -8.87
C GLN A 7 5.60 -1.29 -7.46
N ILE A 8 4.47 -1.97 -7.22
CA ILE A 8 4.22 -2.67 -5.95
C ILE A 8 5.33 -3.70 -5.67
N GLN A 9 5.76 -4.47 -6.68
CA GLN A 9 6.86 -5.42 -6.52
C GLN A 9 8.19 -4.74 -6.16
N ASP A 10 8.49 -3.59 -6.76
CA ASP A 10 9.69 -2.82 -6.45
C ASP A 10 9.69 -2.32 -4.99
N TYR A 11 8.53 -1.85 -4.49
CA TYR A 11 8.37 -1.48 -3.08
C TYR A 11 8.48 -2.69 -2.15
N LEU A 12 7.87 -3.83 -2.50
CA LEU A 12 8.01 -5.07 -1.73
C LEU A 12 9.48 -5.51 -1.63
N ALA A 13 10.21 -5.51 -2.74
CA ALA A 13 11.62 -5.86 -2.77
C ALA A 13 12.46 -4.89 -1.93
N TYR A 14 12.18 -3.59 -2.01
CA TYR A 14 12.84 -2.58 -1.19
C TYR A 14 12.67 -2.84 0.30
N PHE A 15 11.42 -3.05 0.76
CA PHE A 15 11.15 -3.26 2.18
C PHE A 15 11.66 -4.60 2.68
N LYS A 16 11.58 -5.68 1.89
CA LYS A 16 12.18 -6.99 2.24
C LYS A 16 13.70 -6.98 2.31
N LYS A 17 14.36 -6.10 1.55
CA LYS A 17 15.81 -5.93 1.62
C LYS A 17 16.23 -5.13 2.86
N LYS A 18 15.41 -4.15 3.25
CA LYS A 18 15.70 -3.24 4.37
C LYS A 18 15.32 -3.81 5.73
N TYR A 19 14.25 -4.57 5.80
CA TYR A 19 13.66 -5.11 7.03
C TYR A 19 13.58 -6.64 6.93
N VAL A 20 13.92 -7.32 8.02
CA VAL A 20 14.06 -8.79 8.02
C VAL A 20 13.10 -9.44 9.01
N GLN A 21 12.92 -8.83 10.18
CA GLN A 21 12.17 -9.46 11.27
C GLN A 21 10.67 -9.12 11.21
N PHE A 22 10.34 -7.94 10.68
CA PHE A 22 9.02 -7.32 10.69
C PHE A 22 8.38 -7.36 12.08
N ASN A 23 9.18 -7.03 13.10
CA ASN A 23 8.66 -6.76 14.43
C ASN A 23 7.95 -5.39 14.46
N GLN A 24 7.32 -5.04 15.57
CA GLN A 24 6.55 -3.80 15.68
C GLN A 24 7.39 -2.55 15.42
N GLU A 25 8.63 -2.50 15.90
CA GLU A 25 9.54 -1.37 15.67
C GLU A 25 9.87 -1.20 14.17
N GLU A 26 10.20 -2.28 13.48
CA GLU A 26 10.46 -2.22 12.03
C GLU A 26 9.20 -1.82 11.24
N ILE A 27 8.02 -2.27 11.67
CA ILE A 27 6.73 -1.85 11.07
C ILE A 27 6.51 -0.35 11.29
N ASP A 28 6.77 0.17 12.49
CA ASP A 28 6.64 1.60 12.79
C ASP A 28 7.59 2.44 11.94
N GLN A 29 8.81 1.96 11.72
CA GLN A 29 9.76 2.61 10.83
C GLN A 29 9.28 2.58 9.37
N ILE A 30 8.61 1.52 8.92
CA ILE A 30 8.01 1.49 7.58
C ILE A 30 6.89 2.53 7.49
N LEU A 31 5.95 2.50 8.43
CA LEU A 31 4.76 3.37 8.46
C LEU A 31 5.12 4.86 8.48
N THR A 32 6.22 5.22 9.13
CA THR A 32 6.72 6.59 9.23
C THR A 32 7.72 6.98 8.14
N SER A 33 8.06 6.06 7.23
CA SER A 33 9.05 6.34 6.19
C SER A 33 8.47 7.12 5.00
N ASP A 34 9.24 8.09 4.49
CA ASP A 34 8.98 8.78 3.22
C ASP A 34 8.71 7.82 2.07
N LYS A 35 9.38 6.67 2.09
CA LYS A 35 9.24 5.65 1.03
C LYS A 35 7.85 5.02 1.08
N TYR A 36 7.32 4.75 2.27
CA TYR A 36 5.96 4.24 2.43
C TYR A 36 4.92 5.30 2.08
N PHE A 37 5.11 6.57 2.48
CA PHE A 37 4.23 7.66 2.05
C PHE A 37 4.18 7.79 0.52
N LYS A 38 5.33 7.68 -0.16
CA LYS A 38 5.39 7.65 -1.63
C LYS A 38 4.66 6.45 -2.23
N PHE A 39 4.75 5.28 -1.60
CA PHE A 39 3.99 4.09 -2.00
C PHE A 39 2.48 4.33 -1.91
N ILE A 40 1.99 4.82 -0.77
CA ILE A 40 0.58 5.10 -0.54
C ILE A 40 0.03 6.10 -1.55
N ASN A 41 0.74 7.22 -1.76
CA ASN A 41 0.35 8.23 -2.75
C ASN A 41 0.30 7.64 -4.16
N MET A 42 1.28 6.82 -4.54
CA MET A 42 1.32 6.19 -5.86
C MET A 42 0.17 5.21 -6.09
N VAL A 43 -0.27 4.48 -5.06
CA VAL A 43 -1.47 3.63 -5.14
C VAL A 43 -2.73 4.48 -5.35
N TYR A 44 -2.94 5.49 -4.50
CA TYR A 44 -4.10 6.37 -4.61
C TYR A 44 -4.12 7.14 -5.94
N ASP A 45 -2.97 7.66 -6.40
CA ASP A 45 -2.86 8.37 -7.67
C ASP A 45 -3.17 7.47 -8.86
N TYR A 46 -2.80 6.18 -8.81
CA TYR A 46 -3.14 5.22 -9.86
C TYR A 46 -4.65 5.04 -9.97
N PHE A 47 -5.34 4.77 -8.86
CA PHE A 47 -6.79 4.59 -8.88
C PHE A 47 -7.52 5.90 -9.21
N ASN A 48 -7.00 7.04 -8.76
CA ASN A 48 -7.55 8.35 -9.11
C ASN A 48 -7.42 8.69 -10.60
N SER A 49 -6.24 8.44 -11.19
CA SER A 49 -5.98 8.76 -12.61
C SER A 49 -6.80 7.90 -13.56
N ASN A 50 -7.17 6.68 -13.16
CA ASN A 50 -8.07 5.82 -13.93
C ASN A 50 -9.54 6.28 -13.88
N VAL A 51 -9.93 7.11 -12.91
CA VAL A 51 -11.25 7.77 -12.85
C VAL A 51 -11.23 9.11 -13.60
N ALA A 52 -10.17 9.90 -13.44
CA ALA A 52 -10.02 11.24 -14.03
C ALA A 52 -9.97 11.21 -15.57
N SER A 53 -9.71 10.05 -16.19
CA SER A 53 -9.80 9.92 -17.65
C SER A 53 -11.25 10.06 -18.18
N ASN A 54 -12.27 10.08 -17.31
CA ASN A 54 -13.67 10.28 -17.68
C ASN A 54 -14.27 11.63 -17.23
N ASN A 55 -13.64 12.39 -16.33
CA ASN A 55 -14.17 13.67 -15.85
C ASN A 55 -13.04 14.72 -15.70
N ASN A 56 -13.26 15.93 -16.22
CA ASN A 56 -12.33 17.07 -16.29
C ASN A 56 -11.95 17.68 -14.92
N GLY A 57 -11.35 16.92 -14.00
CA GLY A 57 -10.88 17.47 -12.72
C GLY A 57 -10.22 16.44 -11.82
N LYS A 58 -9.37 16.93 -10.90
CA LYS A 58 -8.88 16.17 -9.74
C LYS A 58 -10.05 15.94 -8.78
N GLU A 59 -11.03 15.14 -9.18
CA GLU A 59 -12.10 14.72 -8.28
C GLU A 59 -11.49 13.91 -7.14
N ARG A 60 -12.01 14.10 -5.93
CA ARG A 60 -11.70 13.23 -4.80
C ARG A 60 -12.07 11.81 -5.22
N LEU A 61 -11.20 10.83 -4.91
CA LEU A 61 -11.44 9.40 -5.15
C LEU A 61 -12.91 9.04 -4.84
N SER A 62 -13.58 8.37 -5.77
CA SER A 62 -14.87 7.75 -5.49
C SER A 62 -14.71 6.70 -4.38
N ILE A 63 -15.80 6.37 -3.68
CA ILE A 63 -15.79 5.37 -2.60
C ILE A 63 -15.17 4.04 -3.10
N GLU A 64 -15.54 3.61 -4.31
CA GLU A 64 -15.01 2.39 -4.94
C GLU A 64 -13.49 2.44 -5.12
N CYS A 65 -12.93 3.58 -5.55
CA CYS A 65 -11.49 3.72 -5.73
C CYS A 65 -10.72 3.81 -4.41
N TYR A 66 -11.32 4.34 -3.34
CA TYR A 66 -10.74 4.21 -2.01
C TYR A 66 -10.67 2.75 -1.57
N ILE A 67 -11.74 1.97 -1.81
CA ILE A 67 -11.78 0.54 -1.48
C ILE A 67 -10.71 -0.22 -2.26
N ASP A 68 -10.59 -0.01 -3.58
CA ASP A 68 -9.57 -0.68 -4.40
C ASP A 68 -8.13 -0.35 -3.97
N ALA A 69 -7.90 0.92 -3.62
CA ALA A 69 -6.60 1.36 -3.10
C ALA A 69 -6.29 0.73 -1.75
N GLU A 70 -7.25 0.71 -0.82
CA GLU A 70 -7.12 0.04 0.48
C GLU A 70 -6.87 -1.46 0.33
N GLU A 71 -7.62 -2.14 -0.54
CA GLU A 71 -7.37 -3.54 -0.85
C GLU A 71 -5.96 -3.79 -1.38
N THR A 72 -5.46 -2.90 -2.23
CA THR A 72 -4.10 -2.99 -2.78
C THR A 72 -3.05 -2.82 -1.70
N ILE A 73 -3.24 -1.88 -0.77
CA ILE A 73 -2.36 -1.65 0.38
C ILE A 73 -2.40 -2.86 1.34
N ASN A 74 -3.59 -3.44 1.58
CA ASN A 74 -3.74 -4.65 2.37
C ASN A 74 -2.99 -5.83 1.72
N LYS A 75 -3.19 -6.06 0.42
CA LYS A 75 -2.46 -7.09 -0.35
C LYS A 75 -0.94 -6.88 -0.31
N PHE A 76 -0.47 -5.63 -0.30
CA PHE A 76 0.94 -5.32 -0.09
C PHE A 76 1.42 -5.80 1.28
N TRP A 77 0.73 -5.47 2.36
CA TRP A 77 1.12 -5.91 3.71
C TRP A 77 1.06 -7.43 3.89
N LEU A 78 0.03 -8.09 3.33
CA LEU A 78 -0.06 -9.55 3.31
C LEU A 78 1.17 -10.18 2.64
N LYS A 79 1.61 -9.64 1.49
CA LYS A 79 2.80 -10.13 0.75
C LYS A 79 4.12 -9.77 1.42
N LEU A 80 4.18 -8.63 2.09
CA LEU A 80 5.38 -8.16 2.77
C LEU A 80 5.66 -9.01 4.00
N LEU A 81 4.64 -9.21 4.83
CA LEU A 81 4.75 -9.88 6.13
C LEU A 81 4.66 -11.40 6.00
N GLY A 82 3.85 -11.92 5.07
CA GLY A 82 3.65 -13.36 4.89
C GLY A 82 3.35 -14.07 6.22
N ASN A 83 4.17 -15.05 6.57
CA ASN A 83 4.03 -15.83 7.81
C ASN A 83 4.28 -15.02 9.10
N LYS A 84 4.80 -13.79 9.01
CA LYS A 84 4.98 -12.88 10.15
C LYS A 84 3.71 -12.13 10.50
N LEU A 85 2.70 -12.16 9.64
CA LEU A 85 1.42 -11.54 9.90
C LEU A 85 0.64 -12.32 10.97
N ASN A 86 0.39 -11.70 12.11
CA ASN A 86 -0.46 -12.22 13.17
C ASN A 86 -1.63 -11.25 13.45
N GLU A 87 -2.59 -11.67 14.28
CA GLU A 87 -3.79 -10.87 14.58
C GLU A 87 -3.47 -9.51 15.21
N ASN A 88 -2.41 -9.41 16.02
CA ASN A 88 -1.99 -8.14 16.61
C ASN A 88 -1.50 -7.17 15.52
N ILE A 89 -0.69 -7.65 14.58
CA ILE A 89 -0.17 -6.83 13.47
C ILE A 89 -1.29 -6.48 12.48
N LYS A 90 -2.22 -7.41 12.19
CA LYS A 90 -3.39 -7.11 11.35
C LYS A 90 -4.25 -6.00 11.94
N SER A 91 -4.54 -6.09 13.24
CA SER A 91 -5.29 -5.07 13.97
C SER A 91 -4.55 -3.74 13.97
N TYR A 92 -3.24 -3.76 14.22
CA TYR A 92 -2.40 -2.57 14.21
C TYR A 92 -2.39 -1.85 12.86
N LEU A 93 -2.24 -2.62 11.77
CA LEU A 93 -2.24 -2.11 10.40
C LEU A 93 -3.65 -1.85 9.84
N LYS A 94 -4.71 -2.18 10.60
CA LYS A 94 -6.11 -2.12 10.18
C LYS A 94 -6.40 -2.87 8.88
N ILE A 95 -5.74 -4.01 8.68
CA ILE A 95 -5.96 -4.86 7.50
C ILE A 95 -7.30 -5.58 7.69
N GLY A 96 -8.34 -5.09 7.00
CA GLY A 96 -9.61 -5.78 6.87
C GLY A 96 -9.49 -6.99 5.93
N ILE A 97 -10.03 -8.13 6.35
CA ILE A 97 -10.26 -9.32 5.51
C ILE A 97 -11.76 -9.38 5.20
#